data_AF-L7E954-F1
#
_entry.id   AF-L7E954-F1
#
_cell.length_a   1.000
_cell.length_b   1.000
_cell.length_c   1.000
_cell.angle_alpha   90.00
_cell.angle_beta   90.00
_cell.angle_gamma   90.00
#
_symmetry.space_group_name_H-M   'P 1'
#
loop_
_entity.id
_entity.type
_entity.pdbx_description
1 polymer ?
#
loop_
_entity_poly.entity_id
_entity_poly.type
_entity_poly.pdbx_seq_one_letter_code
_entity_poly.pdbx_strand_id
1 'polypeptide(L)'
;MGENVAKLGLAQIQRHLFLCCDQTKPKCCDKEEGLEVWDYLKKRLSELQLDRPSTDRPGCIFRTKANCLRVCSQGPILLVYPEGVWYRRVNKEAIERIIQEHLIGNQIVTEYAFLRHDLPAISLNCPEEEPETIEENSVKTS
;
A
#
# COMPACT_ATOMS: atom_id res chain seq x y z
N MET A 1 19.77 3.91 -7.90
CA MET A 1 18.53 3.46 -7.24
C MET A 1 18.91 2.46 -6.16
N GLY A 2 18.55 2.68 -4.88
CA GLY A 2 19.05 1.86 -3.77
C GLY A 2 18.61 0.40 -3.84
N GLU A 3 19.43 -0.52 -3.34
CA GLU A 3 19.23 -1.99 -3.38
C GLU A 3 17.82 -2.42 -2.89
N ASN A 4 17.35 -1.82 -1.79
CA ASN A 4 16.04 -2.11 -1.22
C ASN A 4 14.86 -1.69 -2.11
N VAL A 5 15.02 -0.61 -2.89
CA VAL A 5 13.97 -0.09 -3.79
C VAL A 5 13.69 -1.10 -4.90
N ALA A 6 14.75 -1.64 -5.50
CA ALA A 6 14.65 -2.65 -6.55
C ALA A 6 14.14 -3.98 -5.99
N LYS A 7 14.68 -4.43 -4.85
CA LYS A 7 14.30 -5.69 -4.20
C LYS A 7 12.80 -5.76 -3.85
N LEU A 8 12.22 -4.66 -3.38
CA LEU A 8 10.81 -4.60 -3.01
C LEU A 8 9.88 -4.28 -4.19
N GLY A 9 10.44 -3.98 -5.37
CA GLY A 9 9.66 -3.62 -6.55
C GLY A 9 8.87 -2.32 -6.36
N LEU A 10 9.43 -1.32 -5.67
CA LEU A 10 8.67 -0.11 -5.31
C LEU A 10 8.19 0.68 -6.54
N ALA A 11 8.95 0.65 -7.63
CA ALA A 11 8.57 1.28 -8.90
C ALA A 11 7.47 0.52 -9.65
N GLN A 12 7.12 -0.69 -9.20
CA GLN A 12 6.11 -1.57 -9.80
C GLN A 12 4.81 -1.61 -8.99
N ILE A 13 4.69 -0.82 -7.91
CA ILE A 13 3.48 -0.80 -7.09
C ILE A 13 2.32 -0.24 -7.93
N GLN A 14 1.29 -1.06 -8.13
CA GLN A 14 0.06 -0.66 -8.82
C GLN A 14 -1.04 -0.28 -7.83
N ARG A 15 -1.04 -0.90 -6.65
CA ARG A 15 -1.97 -0.59 -5.57
C ARG A 15 -1.29 -0.56 -4.23
N HIS A 16 -1.76 0.32 -3.37
CA HIS A 16 -1.29 0.44 -1.99
C HIS A 16 -2.45 0.37 -1.01
N LEU A 17 -2.42 -0.66 -0.18
CA LEU A 17 -3.39 -0.91 0.86
C LEU A 17 -2.92 -0.32 2.19
N PHE A 18 -3.79 0.45 2.84
CA PHE A 18 -3.59 0.95 4.20
C PHE A 18 -4.64 0.34 5.10
N LEU A 19 -4.22 -0.57 5.98
CA LEU A 19 -5.11 -1.20 6.96
C LEU A 19 -4.96 -0.51 8.31
N CYS A 20 -6.06 -0.04 8.87
CA CYS A 20 -6.13 0.45 10.25
C CYS A 20 -6.00 -0.73 11.21
N CYS A 21 -4.81 -0.93 11.77
CA CYS A 21 -4.50 -2.02 12.70
C CYS A 21 -3.33 -1.63 13.62
N ASP A 22 -3.16 -2.35 14.73
CA ASP A 22 -2.10 -2.08 15.72
C ASP A 22 -2.20 -0.64 16.28
N GLN A 23 -3.43 -0.21 16.56
CA GLN A 23 -3.72 1.15 17.01
C GLN A 23 -3.21 1.36 18.44
N THR A 24 -2.61 2.51 18.70
CA THR A 24 -2.22 2.89 20.08
C THR A 24 -3.44 3.17 20.95
N LYS A 25 -4.54 3.63 20.33
CA LYS A 25 -5.84 3.84 20.96
C LYS A 25 -6.93 3.18 20.11
N PRO A 26 -7.39 1.97 20.45
CA PRO A 26 -8.33 1.19 19.65
C PRO A 26 -9.75 1.75 19.73
N LYS A 27 -10.05 2.78 18.93
CA LYS A 27 -11.41 3.35 18.79
C LYS A 27 -12.24 2.69 17.70
N CYS A 28 -11.58 2.01 16.75
CA CYS A 28 -12.21 1.56 15.52
C CYS A 28 -12.59 0.07 15.56
N CYS A 29 -11.71 -0.75 16.14
CA CYS A 29 -11.81 -2.19 16.35
C CYS A 29 -10.84 -2.56 17.48
N ASP A 30 -10.95 -3.80 17.99
CA ASP A 30 -9.97 -4.33 18.93
C ASP A 30 -8.60 -4.53 18.26
N LYS A 31 -7.54 -4.49 19.06
CA LYS A 31 -6.17 -4.57 18.56
C LYS A 31 -5.87 -5.94 17.94
N GLU A 32 -6.33 -6.97 18.63
CA GLU A 32 -6.20 -8.38 18.24
C GLU A 32 -6.90 -8.63 16.91
N GLU A 33 -8.15 -8.16 16.76
CA GLU A 33 -8.92 -8.25 15.52
C GLU A 33 -8.17 -7.60 14.35
N GLY A 34 -7.67 -6.37 14.54
CA GLY A 34 -6.90 -5.67 13.50
C GLY A 34 -5.61 -6.40 13.10
N LEU A 35 -4.93 -7.03 14.05
CA LEU A 35 -3.71 -7.80 13.80
C LEU A 35 -4.00 -9.12 13.08
N GLU A 36 -5.08 -9.82 13.43
CA GLU A 36 -5.49 -11.04 12.75
C GLU A 36 -5.82 -10.79 11.27
N VAL A 37 -6.53 -9.69 10.99
CA VAL A 37 -6.86 -9.28 9.62
C VAL A 37 -5.60 -8.90 8.85
N TRP A 38 -4.66 -8.20 9.50
CA TRP A 38 -3.36 -7.88 8.90
C TRP A 38 -2.56 -9.13 8.53
N ASP A 39 -2.47 -10.10 9.43
CA ASP A 39 -1.70 -11.31 9.19
C ASP A 39 -2.31 -12.19 8.10
N TYR A 40 -3.66 -12.25 8.05
CA TYR A 40 -4.37 -12.89 6.95
C TYR A 40 -4.07 -12.21 5.61
N LEU A 41 -4.21 -10.87 5.53
CA LEU A 41 -3.90 -10.10 4.31
C LEU A 41 -2.47 -10.35 3.83
N LYS A 42 -1.49 -10.24 4.73
CA LYS A 42 -0.06 -10.44 4.43
C LYS A 42 0.21 -11.84 3.90
N LYS A 43 -0.31 -12.86 4.58
CA LYS A 43 -0.18 -14.27 4.18
C LYS A 43 -0.78 -14.50 2.80
N ARG A 44 -2.01 -14.01 2.59
CA ARG A 44 -2.76 -14.27 1.36
C ARG A 44 -2.14 -13.62 0.13
N LEU A 45 -1.67 -12.38 0.24
CA LEU A 45 -0.94 -11.72 -0.86
C LEU A 45 0.34 -12.48 -1.22
N SER A 46 1.06 -13.01 -0.24
CA SER A 46 2.27 -13.82 -0.49
C SER A 46 1.96 -15.16 -1.15
N GLU A 47 0.91 -15.86 -0.72
CA GLU A 47 0.47 -17.13 -1.33
C GLU A 47 0.10 -16.97 -2.80
N LEU A 48 -0.59 -15.87 -3.12
CA LEU A 48 -1.01 -15.52 -4.48
C LEU A 48 0.08 -14.81 -5.30
N GLN A 49 1.26 -14.61 -4.71
CA GLN A 49 2.41 -13.93 -5.32
C GLN A 49 2.07 -12.52 -5.84
N LEU A 50 1.24 -11.80 -5.09
CA LEU A 50 0.76 -10.45 -5.43
C LEU A 50 1.63 -9.33 -4.86
N ASP A 51 2.45 -9.63 -3.86
CA ASP A 51 3.26 -8.64 -3.12
C ASP A 51 4.67 -8.42 -3.68
N ARG A 52 4.95 -9.00 -4.85
CA ARG A 52 6.19 -8.83 -5.60
C ARG A 52 5.91 -8.87 -7.11
N PRO A 53 6.67 -8.13 -7.91
CA PRO A 53 6.60 -8.26 -9.36
C PRO A 53 7.12 -9.63 -9.80
N SER A 54 6.54 -10.17 -10.86
CA SER A 54 6.98 -11.39 -11.54
C SER A 54 6.99 -11.19 -13.06
N THR A 55 7.55 -12.12 -13.81
CA THR A 55 7.58 -12.06 -15.27
C THR A 55 6.17 -11.97 -15.88
N ASP A 56 5.21 -12.72 -15.33
CA ASP A 56 3.83 -12.74 -15.80
C ASP A 56 3.00 -11.57 -15.25
N ARG A 57 3.41 -11.00 -14.12
CA ARG A 57 2.72 -9.91 -13.43
C ARG A 57 3.73 -8.82 -13.04
N PRO A 58 3.97 -7.84 -13.92
CA PRO A 58 4.98 -6.82 -13.67
C PRO A 58 4.62 -5.86 -12.54
N GLY A 59 3.34 -5.81 -12.12
CA GLY A 59 2.87 -4.98 -11.01
C GLY A 59 2.76 -5.73 -9.68
N CYS A 60 2.88 -5.01 -8.57
CA CYS A 60 2.68 -5.56 -7.23
C CYS A 60 1.69 -4.75 -6.38
N ILE A 61 1.20 -5.39 -5.34
CA ILE A 61 0.29 -4.81 -4.35
C ILE A 61 1.07 -4.59 -3.06
N PHE A 62 1.20 -3.33 -2.67
CA PHE A 62 1.87 -2.95 -1.44
C PHE A 62 0.87 -2.80 -0.29
N ARG A 63 1.34 -3.01 0.94
CA ARG A 63 0.52 -2.98 2.15
C ARG A 63 1.25 -2.28 3.28
N THR A 64 0.53 -1.46 4.02
CA THR A 64 1.04 -0.73 5.19
C THR A 64 0.05 -0.80 6.34
N LYS A 65 0.58 -1.08 7.54
CA LYS A 65 -0.16 -0.89 8.78
C LYS A 65 -0.31 0.61 9.02
N ALA A 66 -1.53 1.11 9.04
CA ALA A 66 -1.84 2.45 9.50
C ALA A 66 -2.30 2.37 10.96
N ASN A 67 -1.68 3.14 11.85
CA ASN A 67 -2.10 3.19 13.26
C ASN A 67 -3.51 3.80 13.41
N CYS A 68 -3.88 4.80 12.59
CA CYS A 68 -5.23 5.36 12.58
C CYS A 68 -5.49 6.09 11.26
N LEU A 69 -6.64 5.83 10.64
CA LEU A 69 -7.11 6.54 9.44
C LEU A 69 -8.13 7.66 9.77
N ARG A 70 -8.34 7.96 11.05
CA ARG A 70 -9.19 9.05 11.60
C ARG A 70 -10.69 8.98 11.29
N VAL A 71 -11.15 7.98 10.54
CA VAL A 71 -12.55 7.84 10.09
C VAL A 71 -13.41 6.93 10.96
N CYS A 72 -12.87 6.38 12.07
CA CYS A 72 -13.46 5.35 12.94
C CYS A 72 -14.97 5.12 12.75
N SER A 73 -15.33 4.20 11.85
CA SER A 73 -16.71 3.94 11.45
C SER A 73 -16.85 2.45 11.14
N GLN A 74 -17.10 1.66 12.19
CA GLN A 74 -17.26 0.20 12.11
C GLN A 74 -16.00 -0.48 11.58
N GLY A 75 -14.90 -0.44 12.33
CA GLY A 75 -13.62 -1.02 11.90
C GLY A 75 -13.59 -2.55 11.84
N PRO A 76 -12.44 -3.14 11.46
CA PRO A 76 -11.24 -2.47 10.92
C PRO A 76 -11.52 -1.73 9.59
N ILE A 77 -10.69 -0.72 9.28
CA ILE A 77 -10.83 0.11 8.06
C ILE A 77 -9.68 -0.21 7.12
N LEU A 78 -9.99 -0.45 5.85
CA LEU A 78 -9.00 -0.62 4.78
C LEU A 78 -9.21 0.43 3.70
N LEU A 79 -8.13 1.10 3.31
CA LEU A 79 -8.09 2.02 2.18
C LEU A 79 -7.24 1.40 1.06
N VAL A 80 -7.76 1.45 -0.17
CA VAL A 80 -7.05 1.00 -1.37
C VAL A 80 -6.83 2.19 -2.29
N TYR A 81 -5.57 2.49 -2.59
CA TYR A 81 -5.17 3.45 -3.63
C TYR A 81 -4.62 2.74 -4.86
N PRO A 82 -4.72 3.36 -6.06
CA PRO A 82 -5.21 4.73 -6.33
C PRO A 82 -6.73 4.89 -6.41
N GLU A 83 -7.49 3.80 -6.38
CA GLU A 83 -8.95 3.83 -6.54
C GLU A 83 -9.69 4.56 -5.39
N GLY A 84 -8.99 4.85 -4.29
CA GLY A 84 -9.53 5.59 -3.14
C GLY A 84 -10.77 4.94 -2.56
N VAL A 85 -10.80 3.60 -2.53
CA VAL A 85 -11.91 2.82 -1.99
C VAL A 85 -11.69 2.59 -0.50
N TRP A 86 -12.71 2.94 0.29
CA TRP A 86 -12.72 2.77 1.73
C TRP A 86 -13.67 1.64 2.11
N TYR A 87 -13.10 0.62 2.76
CA TYR A 87 -13.81 -0.53 3.30
C TYR A 87 -13.89 -0.45 4.83
N ARG A 88 -15.00 -0.95 5.37
CA ARG A 88 -15.28 -1.07 6.81
C ARG A 88 -15.68 -2.50 7.15
N ARG A 89 -15.72 -2.84 8.45
CA ARG A 89 -15.98 -4.20 8.97
C ARG A 89 -15.07 -5.24 8.31
N VAL A 90 -13.81 -4.86 8.10
CA VAL A 90 -12.87 -5.66 7.34
C VAL A 90 -12.40 -6.83 8.22
N ASN A 91 -13.05 -7.97 8.07
CA ASN A 91 -12.66 -9.26 8.65
C ASN A 91 -11.92 -10.13 7.60
N LYS A 92 -11.61 -11.39 7.94
CA LYS A 92 -10.88 -12.31 7.05
C LYS A 92 -11.65 -12.60 5.75
N GLU A 93 -12.96 -12.79 5.86
CA GLU A 93 -13.86 -13.03 4.74
C GLU A 93 -13.91 -11.81 3.81
N ALA A 94 -14.03 -10.61 4.39
CA ALA A 94 -13.99 -9.36 3.64
C ALA A 94 -12.64 -9.19 2.91
N ILE A 95 -11.51 -9.48 3.56
CA ILE A 95 -10.20 -9.44 2.92
C ILE A 95 -10.11 -10.41 1.74
N GLU A 96 -10.56 -11.66 1.88
CA GLU A 96 -10.52 -12.61 0.78
C GLU A 96 -11.34 -12.11 -0.41
N ARG A 97 -12.55 -11.61 -0.17
CA ARG A 97 -13.39 -11.01 -1.21
C ARG A 97 -12.73 -9.79 -1.85
N ILE A 98 -12.14 -8.90 -1.05
CA ILE A 98 -11.42 -7.73 -1.58
C ILE A 98 -10.23 -8.18 -2.44
N ILE A 99 -9.48 -9.21 -2.04
CA ILE A 99 -8.37 -9.71 -2.84
C ILE A 99 -8.88 -10.30 -4.17
N GLN A 100 -9.86 -11.20 -4.14
CA GLN A 100 -10.34 -11.89 -5.33
C GLN A 100 -11.14 -10.97 -6.26
N GLU A 101 -12.12 -10.27 -5.72
CA GLU A 101 -13.03 -9.43 -6.51
C GLU A 101 -12.36 -8.10 -6.87
N HIS A 102 -11.81 -7.38 -5.90
CA HIS A 102 -11.30 -6.02 -6.15
C HIS A 102 -9.88 -6.01 -6.69
N LEU A 103 -8.92 -6.67 -6.03
CA LEU A 103 -7.51 -6.57 -6.42
C LEU A 103 -7.18 -7.43 -7.64
N ILE A 104 -7.82 -8.59 -7.80
CA ILE A 104 -7.62 -9.45 -8.98
C ILE A 104 -8.68 -9.16 -10.04
N GLY A 105 -9.96 -9.11 -9.66
CA GLY A 105 -11.08 -8.96 -10.58
C GLY A 105 -11.47 -7.52 -10.95
N ASN A 106 -10.83 -6.50 -10.37
CA ASN A 106 -11.18 -5.08 -10.57
C ASN A 106 -12.65 -4.73 -10.23
N GLN A 107 -13.27 -5.50 -9.34
CA GLN A 107 -14.66 -5.34 -8.92
C GLN A 107 -14.74 -4.97 -7.42
N ILE A 108 -15.25 -3.78 -7.12
CA ILE A 108 -15.37 -3.30 -5.74
C ILE A 108 -16.43 -4.13 -4.98
N VAL A 109 -16.07 -4.54 -3.77
CA VAL A 109 -16.97 -5.27 -2.87
C VAL A 109 -17.89 -4.28 -2.16
N THR A 110 -18.97 -3.88 -2.83
CA THR A 110 -19.88 -2.80 -2.38
C THR A 110 -20.51 -3.03 -1.01
N GLU A 111 -20.59 -4.28 -0.56
CA GLU A 111 -21.08 -4.64 0.77
C GLU A 111 -20.22 -4.04 1.90
N TYR A 112 -18.89 -4.02 1.73
CA TYR A 112 -17.97 -3.48 2.71
C TYR A 112 -17.53 -2.05 2.38
N ALA A 113 -17.65 -1.63 1.11
CA ALA A 113 -17.26 -0.28 0.69
C ALA A 113 -18.28 0.76 1.19
N PHE A 114 -17.79 1.83 1.80
CA PHE A 114 -18.66 2.95 2.23
C PHE A 114 -18.32 4.28 1.54
N LEU A 115 -17.17 4.36 0.87
CA LEU A 115 -16.76 5.50 0.08
C LEU A 115 -15.83 5.03 -1.05
N ARG A 116 -15.96 5.66 -2.22
CA ARG A 116 -14.98 5.59 -3.30
C ARG A 116 -14.70 7.00 -3.77
N HIS A 117 -13.43 7.38 -3.81
CA HIS A 117 -12.98 8.62 -4.40
C HIS A 117 -11.55 8.47 -4.92
N ASP A 118 -11.44 8.13 -6.19
CA ASP A 118 -10.18 7.95 -6.90
C ASP A 118 -9.30 9.20 -6.75
N LEU A 119 -8.01 9.02 -6.43
CA LEU A 119 -7.11 10.17 -6.33
C LEU A 119 -6.89 10.77 -7.72
N PRO A 120 -6.94 12.11 -7.85
CA PRO A 120 -6.65 12.76 -9.13
C PRO A 120 -5.19 12.51 -9.51
N ALA A 121 -4.94 12.26 -10.81
CA ALA A 121 -3.59 12.25 -11.33
C ALA A 121 -2.99 13.66 -11.22
N ILE A 122 -1.87 13.78 -10.51
CA ILE A 122 -1.14 15.03 -10.35
C ILE A 122 0.17 14.91 -11.12
N SER A 123 0.44 15.86 -12.01
CA SER A 123 1.76 16.02 -12.62
C SER A 123 2.68 16.73 -11.62
N LEU A 124 3.73 16.05 -11.19
CA LEU A 124 4.75 16.63 -10.32
C LEU A 124 5.85 17.23 -11.20
N ASN A 125 6.23 18.47 -10.91
CA ASN A 125 7.44 19.07 -11.48
C ASN A 125 8.62 18.67 -10.58
N CYS A 126 9.50 17.80 -11.07
CA CYS A 126 10.78 17.57 -10.41
C CYS A 126 11.77 18.65 -10.90
N PRO A 127 12.41 19.42 -10.01
CA PRO A 127 13.53 20.25 -10.42
C PRO A 127 14.63 19.34 -11.01
N GLU A 128 15.20 19.73 -12.15
CA GLU A 128 16.34 19.03 -12.75
C GLU A 128 17.54 19.14 -11.79
N GLU A 129 18.18 18.01 -11.46
CA GLU A 129 19.44 18.01 -10.71
C GLU A 129 20.52 18.64 -11.60
N GLU A 130 20.99 19.84 -11.26
CA GLU A 130 22.19 20.40 -11.89
C GLU A 130 23.37 19.47 -11.59
N PRO A 131 24.17 19.06 -12.60
CA PRO A 131 25.29 18.15 -12.37
C PRO A 131 26.33 18.83 -11.47
N GLU A 132 26.63 18.20 -10.32
CA GLU A 132 27.74 18.59 -9.46
C GLU A 132 29.04 18.60 -10.28
N THR A 133 29.55 19.80 -10.58
CA THR A 133 30.88 19.95 -11.15
C THR A 133 31.91 19.55 -10.09
N ILE A 134 32.49 18.37 -10.24
CA ILE A 134 33.66 17.95 -9.48
C ILE A 134 34.83 18.82 -9.94
N GLU A 135 35.19 19.85 -9.16
CA GLU A 135 36.46 20.55 -9.31
C GLU A 135 37.60 19.61 -8.90
N GLU A 136 38.34 19.09 -9.89
CA GLU A 136 39.62 18.42 -9.69
C GLU A 136 40.62 19.40 -9.06
N ASN A 137 40.75 19.37 -7.74
CA ASN A 137 41.85 20.07 -7.07
C ASN A 137 43.15 19.34 -7.37
N SER A 138 43.86 19.88 -8.36
CA SER A 138 45.22 19.55 -8.76
C SER A 138 46.16 19.39 -7.57
N VAL A 139 46.81 18.23 -7.55
CA VAL A 139 47.99 17.89 -6.76
C VAL A 139 48.96 19.07 -6.70
N LYS A 140 49.25 19.58 -5.50
CA LYS A 140 50.47 20.34 -5.22
C LYS A 140 51.45 19.42 -4.51
N THR A 141 52.41 18.95 -5.29
CA THR A 141 53.69 18.41 -4.86
C THR A 141 54.44 19.47 -4.04
N SER A 142 54.88 19.10 -2.84
CA SER A 142 56.01 19.69 -2.13
C SER A 142 56.55 18.65 -1.16
#